data_AF-Q8NLS8-F1
#
_entry.id   AF-Q8NLS8-F1
#
_cell.length_a   1.000
_cell.length_b   1.000
_cell.length_c   1.000
_cell.angle_alpha   90.00
_cell.angle_beta   90.00
_cell.angle_gamma   90.00
#
_symmetry.space_group_name_H-M   'P 1'
#
loop_
_entity.id
_entity.type
_entity.pdbx_description
1 polymer ?
#
loop_
_entity_poly.entity_id
_entity_poly.type
_entity_poly.pdbx_seq_one_letter_code
_entity_poly.pdbx_strand_id
1 'polypeptide(L)'
;MTPTRRILLWAWTTVLLGSLLWPLAAPGELLLRDMSVVDHPALSLNALGFGDLPSRNAPQDGVLALLGFLPVSWIVRTMLLVAGFAGAWGAMRLGPSKFLAVTVAIYNPFVVERLLQGHWSLVMAVWLLPLVVALRRHPRWQVVAIWAASLTPTGAVVAAVTGVASSKRKRFTTLCSFLSWLPWLIPALLATPTSGGALTFAIRSETYAGTLGTALGLGGIWNAGAVPASRELGFAVAGILLFAILLAGFKNCPWVLALLAVVGFMGAIGPWLMPNLFTWTIAYVPGAALFRDSQKLLMLAIPAYVCLAAGVKSPLSWVATGLALLQIPDAPREVSVIRPSSAHVESVEALAEIADGRDILIIGQGPLVTREDGIPVVDPKTKALSVVESGELRVDGIITDAPSQRWTEATQAWAAGDIERLEELGVGVVVDGDTITETGAPPQHGWKYYLGVGLTVLWMALPLGLLFRRKTKK
;
A
#
# COMPACT_ATOMS: atom_id res chain seq x y z
N MET A 1 -12.55 33.17 1.67
CA MET A 1 -12.96 32.34 0.51
C MET A 1 -14.47 32.38 0.46
N THR A 2 -15.07 32.77 -0.66
CA THR A 2 -16.52 32.85 -0.79
C THR A 2 -17.15 31.46 -0.61
N PRO A 3 -18.41 31.36 -0.13
CA PRO A 3 -19.13 30.10 -0.04
C PRO A 3 -19.12 29.32 -1.37
N THR A 4 -19.35 30.01 -2.48
CA THR A 4 -19.32 29.45 -3.84
C THR A 4 -17.99 28.77 -4.16
N ARG A 5 -16.86 29.42 -3.88
CA ARG A 5 -15.53 28.84 -4.14
C ARG A 5 -15.26 27.62 -3.25
N ARG A 6 -15.84 27.57 -2.05
CA ARG A 6 -15.77 26.39 -1.17
C ARG A 6 -16.55 25.21 -1.73
N ILE A 7 -17.76 25.47 -2.23
CA ILE A 7 -18.61 24.45 -2.85
C ILE A 7 -17.94 23.89 -4.09
N LEU A 8 -17.45 24.76 -5.00
CA LEU A 8 -16.75 24.34 -6.21
C LEU A 8 -15.51 23.50 -5.91
N LEU A 9 -14.77 23.82 -4.84
CA LEU A 9 -13.57 23.08 -4.47
C LEU A 9 -13.90 21.67 -3.97
N TRP A 10 -14.96 21.51 -3.18
CA TRP A 10 -15.40 20.18 -2.75
C TRP A 10 -16.06 19.39 -3.89
N ALA A 11 -16.83 20.05 -4.75
CA ALA A 11 -17.35 19.44 -5.97
C ALA A 11 -16.20 18.92 -6.84
N TRP A 12 -15.13 19.70 -7.02
CA TRP A 12 -13.92 19.28 -7.72
C TRP A 12 -13.26 18.06 -7.05
N THR A 13 -13.11 18.07 -5.72
CA THR A 13 -12.61 16.90 -4.99
C THR A 13 -13.47 15.65 -5.22
N THR A 14 -14.79 15.79 -5.16
CA THR A 14 -15.73 14.68 -5.41
C THR A 14 -15.62 14.17 -6.85
N VAL A 15 -15.44 15.05 -7.84
CA VAL A 15 -15.22 14.64 -9.23
C VAL A 15 -13.92 13.85 -9.38
N LEU A 16 -12.80 14.31 -8.80
CA LEU A 16 -11.53 13.60 -8.89
C LEU A 16 -11.60 12.24 -8.20
N LEU A 17 -12.09 12.17 -6.95
CA LEU A 17 -12.23 10.91 -6.22
C LEU A 17 -13.22 9.97 -6.90
N GLY A 18 -14.38 10.50 -7.32
CA GLY A 18 -15.38 9.76 -8.08
C GLY A 18 -14.79 9.15 -9.35
N SER A 19 -13.99 9.92 -10.10
CA SER A 19 -13.37 9.43 -11.33
C SER A 19 -12.37 8.28 -11.10
N LEU A 20 -11.71 8.21 -9.94
CA LEU A 20 -10.73 7.17 -9.63
C LEU A 20 -11.34 5.97 -8.87
N LEU A 21 -12.43 6.18 -8.13
CA LEU A 21 -13.02 5.19 -7.23
C LEU A 21 -14.42 4.72 -7.66
N TRP A 22 -14.98 5.22 -8.76
CA TRP A 22 -16.30 4.79 -9.25
C TRP A 22 -16.45 3.26 -9.40
N PRO A 23 -15.45 2.47 -9.84
CA PRO A 23 -15.62 1.02 -10.03
C PRO A 23 -15.91 0.31 -8.72
N LEU A 24 -15.40 0.86 -7.61
CA LEU A 24 -15.58 0.34 -6.27
C LEU A 24 -17.02 0.50 -5.76
N ALA A 25 -17.89 1.25 -6.44
CA ALA A 25 -19.29 1.35 -6.04
C ALA A 25 -20.08 0.04 -6.27
N ALA A 26 -19.57 -0.85 -7.12
CA ALA A 26 -20.20 -2.15 -7.35
C ALA A 26 -20.00 -3.12 -6.15
N PRO A 27 -20.92 -4.08 -5.95
CA PRO A 27 -20.77 -5.13 -4.94
C PRO A 27 -19.73 -6.17 -5.36
N GLY A 28 -19.20 -6.91 -4.39
CA GLY A 28 -18.21 -7.98 -4.58
C GLY A 28 -16.88 -7.72 -3.88
N GLU A 29 -15.97 -8.67 -3.98
CA GLU A 29 -14.64 -8.66 -3.39
C GLU A 29 -13.66 -7.88 -4.28
N LEU A 30 -12.64 -7.28 -3.65
CA LEU A 30 -11.67 -6.46 -4.37
C LEU A 30 -10.48 -7.32 -4.76
N LEU A 31 -10.48 -7.79 -6.01
CA LEU A 31 -9.46 -8.71 -6.55
C LEU A 31 -8.77 -8.08 -7.77
N LEU A 32 -7.53 -7.62 -7.62
CA LEU A 32 -6.71 -7.11 -8.71
C LEU A 32 -5.22 -7.16 -8.33
N ARG A 33 -4.43 -8.00 -8.99
CA ARG A 33 -2.98 -8.14 -8.75
C ARG A 33 -2.69 -8.32 -7.26
N ASP A 34 -2.09 -7.33 -6.61
CA ASP A 34 -1.73 -7.41 -5.20
C ASP A 34 -2.92 -7.13 -4.26
N MET A 35 -4.03 -6.61 -4.79
CA MET A 35 -5.27 -6.44 -4.04
C MET A 35 -6.02 -7.77 -4.01
N SER A 36 -6.11 -8.35 -2.83
CA SER A 36 -6.99 -9.47 -2.53
C SER A 36 -7.69 -9.16 -1.22
N VAL A 37 -8.89 -8.57 -1.31
CA VAL A 37 -9.74 -8.21 -0.17
C VAL A 37 -11.03 -9.00 -0.30
N VAL A 38 -11.03 -10.17 0.30
CA VAL A 38 -12.22 -11.01 0.52
C VAL A 38 -13.13 -10.37 1.57
N ASP A 39 -14.42 -10.70 1.56
CA ASP A 39 -15.37 -10.09 2.52
C ASP A 39 -15.15 -10.55 3.96
N HIS A 40 -14.74 -11.80 4.14
CA HIS A 40 -14.54 -12.45 5.44
C HIS A 40 -13.13 -13.06 5.54
N PRO A 41 -12.08 -12.25 5.72
CA PRO A 41 -10.72 -12.75 5.84
C PRO A 41 -10.50 -13.53 7.14
N ALA A 42 -9.67 -14.57 7.08
CA ALA A 42 -9.30 -15.36 8.25
C ALA A 42 -8.33 -14.60 9.16
N LEU A 43 -8.55 -14.75 10.47
CA LEU A 43 -7.58 -14.33 11.48
C LEU A 43 -6.50 -15.39 11.64
N SER A 44 -5.48 -15.33 10.79
CA SER A 44 -4.37 -16.28 10.74
C SER A 44 -3.02 -15.65 11.13
N LEU A 45 -1.98 -16.47 11.32
CA LEU A 45 -0.61 -15.95 11.48
C LEU A 45 -0.16 -15.11 10.28
N ASN A 46 -0.59 -15.48 9.06
CA ASN A 46 -0.31 -14.71 7.84
C ASN A 46 -0.90 -13.30 7.92
N ALA A 47 -2.16 -13.17 8.37
CA ALA A 47 -2.80 -11.86 8.55
C ALA A 47 -2.10 -11.00 9.61
N LEU A 48 -1.55 -11.63 10.63
CA LEU A 48 -0.85 -10.98 11.75
C LEU A 48 0.63 -10.69 11.49
N GLY A 49 1.15 -11.05 10.30
CA GLY A 49 2.55 -10.85 9.91
C GLY A 49 3.54 -11.86 10.48
N PHE A 50 3.07 -12.92 11.13
CA PHE A 50 3.88 -14.01 11.71
C PHE A 50 3.84 -15.31 10.88
N GLY A 51 3.26 -15.24 9.68
CA GLY A 51 3.14 -16.34 8.74
C GLY A 51 4.43 -16.67 7.99
N ASP A 52 4.27 -17.37 6.87
CA ASP A 52 5.39 -17.86 6.05
C ASP A 52 6.07 -16.77 5.22
N LEU A 53 5.38 -15.64 5.02
CA LEU A 53 5.85 -14.52 4.19
C LEU A 53 6.31 -13.33 5.03
N PRO A 54 7.17 -12.44 4.46
CA PRO A 54 7.53 -11.19 5.12
C PRO A 54 6.29 -10.39 5.55
N SER A 55 6.35 -9.74 6.72
CA SER A 55 5.26 -9.03 7.40
C SER A 55 4.81 -7.72 6.73
N ARG A 56 4.84 -7.65 5.40
CA ARG A 56 4.52 -6.46 4.59
C ARG A 56 3.04 -6.09 4.60
N ASN A 57 2.18 -7.02 5.02
CA ASN A 57 0.74 -6.88 5.14
C ASN A 57 0.27 -6.53 6.57
N ALA A 58 1.14 -6.56 7.58
CA ALA A 58 0.77 -6.15 8.94
C ALA A 58 0.86 -4.61 9.08
N PRO A 59 -0.05 -3.94 9.82
CA PRO A 59 -1.27 -4.49 10.43
C PRO A 59 -2.47 -4.57 9.48
N GLN A 60 -2.35 -4.20 8.20
CA GLN A 60 -3.48 -4.18 7.24
C GLN A 60 -4.36 -5.43 7.33
N ASP A 61 -3.80 -6.60 7.08
CA ASP A 61 -4.60 -7.83 6.97
C ASP A 61 -5.15 -8.26 8.33
N GLY A 62 -4.38 -8.10 9.41
CA GLY A 62 -4.84 -8.36 10.77
C GLY A 62 -6.00 -7.44 11.18
N VAL A 63 -5.96 -6.16 10.81
CA VAL A 63 -7.08 -5.23 11.05
C VAL A 63 -8.31 -5.65 10.26
N LEU A 64 -8.15 -6.05 9.00
CA LEU A 64 -9.28 -6.55 8.21
C LEU A 64 -9.84 -7.85 8.80
N ALA A 65 -9.00 -8.82 9.18
CA ALA A 65 -9.41 -10.05 9.83
C ALA A 65 -10.17 -9.81 11.15
N LEU A 66 -9.71 -8.91 12.01
CA LEU A 66 -10.43 -8.53 13.23
C LEU A 66 -11.77 -7.83 12.96
N LEU A 67 -11.93 -7.22 11.79
CA LEU A 67 -13.17 -6.60 11.32
C LEU A 67 -14.01 -7.53 10.44
N GLY A 68 -13.58 -8.79 10.26
CA GLY A 68 -14.20 -9.78 9.37
C GLY A 68 -15.64 -10.17 9.73
N PHE A 69 -16.16 -9.71 10.86
CA PHE A 69 -17.60 -9.80 11.21
C PHE A 69 -18.49 -8.89 10.35
N LEU A 70 -17.90 -7.97 9.58
CA LEU A 70 -18.55 -7.20 8.53
C LEU A 70 -17.87 -7.50 7.19
N PRO A 71 -18.55 -7.33 6.04
CA PRO A 71 -17.92 -7.38 4.72
C PRO A 71 -16.79 -6.33 4.61
N VAL A 72 -15.54 -6.74 4.82
CA VAL A 72 -14.42 -5.80 4.98
C VAL A 72 -14.08 -5.08 3.69
N SER A 73 -14.49 -5.64 2.54
CA SER A 73 -14.35 -4.97 1.25
C SER A 73 -15.06 -3.60 1.28
N TRP A 74 -16.20 -3.45 1.96
CA TRP A 74 -16.88 -2.16 2.12
C TRP A 74 -16.17 -1.22 3.09
N ILE A 75 -15.49 -1.78 4.08
CA ILE A 75 -14.64 -1.01 5.00
C ILE A 75 -13.48 -0.38 4.22
N VAL A 76 -12.80 -1.15 3.38
CA VAL A 76 -11.69 -0.66 2.52
C VAL A 76 -12.15 0.49 1.62
N ARG A 77 -13.31 0.36 0.97
CA ARG A 77 -13.90 1.44 0.14
C ARG A 77 -14.12 2.72 0.95
N THR A 78 -14.67 2.59 2.15
CA THR A 78 -14.91 3.71 3.07
C THR A 78 -13.59 4.35 3.50
N MET A 79 -12.58 3.54 3.83
CA MET A 79 -11.25 4.02 4.21
C MET A 79 -10.58 4.82 3.10
N LEU A 80 -10.67 4.36 1.84
CA LEU A 80 -10.18 5.08 0.67
C LEU A 80 -10.88 6.43 0.49
N LEU A 81 -12.21 6.46 0.55
CA LEU A 81 -12.98 7.70 0.41
C LEU A 81 -12.62 8.71 1.52
N VAL A 82 -12.58 8.25 2.77
CA VAL A 82 -12.23 9.11 3.92
C VAL A 82 -10.81 9.64 3.78
N ALA A 83 -9.84 8.79 3.42
CA ALA A 83 -8.45 9.21 3.20
C ALA A 83 -8.33 10.24 2.06
N GLY A 84 -9.05 10.04 0.96
CA GLY A 84 -9.10 10.97 -0.17
C GLY A 84 -9.64 12.33 0.21
N PHE A 85 -10.80 12.40 0.88
CA PHE A 85 -11.39 13.67 1.33
C PHE A 85 -10.53 14.36 2.39
N ALA A 86 -9.95 13.61 3.33
CA ALA A 86 -9.08 14.15 4.37
C ALA A 86 -7.76 14.66 3.77
N GLY A 87 -7.21 13.95 2.78
CA GLY A 87 -6.05 14.36 1.99
C GLY A 87 -6.27 15.63 1.20
N ALA A 88 -7.39 15.70 0.48
CA ALA A 88 -7.82 16.90 -0.23
C ALA A 88 -7.96 18.08 0.73
N TRP A 89 -8.61 17.90 1.89
CA TRP A 89 -8.67 18.93 2.92
C TRP A 89 -7.27 19.39 3.34
N GLY A 90 -6.34 18.45 3.56
CA GLY A 90 -4.94 18.73 3.85
C GLY A 90 -4.32 19.64 2.79
N ALA A 91 -4.41 19.26 1.51
CA ALA A 91 -3.91 20.03 0.38
C ALA A 91 -4.48 21.46 0.34
N MET A 92 -5.78 21.63 0.60
CA MET A 92 -6.45 22.94 0.64
C MET A 92 -5.92 23.88 1.72
N ARG A 93 -5.19 23.37 2.72
CA ARG A 93 -4.58 24.15 3.82
C ARG A 93 -3.14 24.58 3.53
N LEU A 94 -2.52 24.08 2.46
CA LEU A 94 -1.09 24.28 2.22
C LEU A 94 -0.75 25.55 1.43
N GLY A 95 -1.73 26.24 0.86
CA GLY A 95 -1.50 27.51 0.15
C GLY A 95 -2.73 28.07 -0.57
N PRO A 96 -2.58 29.20 -1.29
CA PRO A 96 -3.68 29.88 -1.96
C PRO A 96 -4.28 29.13 -3.17
N SER A 97 -3.48 28.34 -3.90
CA SER A 97 -3.88 27.67 -5.14
C SER A 97 -4.46 26.28 -4.88
N LYS A 98 -5.62 26.27 -4.23
CA LYS A 98 -6.26 25.06 -3.70
C LYS A 98 -6.70 24.05 -4.75
N PHE A 99 -7.20 24.50 -5.91
CA PHE A 99 -7.63 23.59 -6.98
C PHE A 99 -6.45 22.76 -7.48
N LEU A 100 -5.35 23.42 -7.86
CA LEU A 100 -4.12 22.75 -8.30
C LEU A 100 -3.55 21.83 -7.20
N ALA A 101 -3.49 22.30 -5.96
CA ALA A 101 -2.99 21.49 -4.84
C ALA A 101 -3.81 20.21 -4.63
N VAL A 102 -5.15 20.31 -4.70
CA VAL A 102 -6.05 19.15 -4.59
C VAL A 102 -5.88 18.23 -5.79
N THR A 103 -5.79 18.75 -7.01
CA THR A 103 -5.57 17.93 -8.21
C THR A 103 -4.27 17.13 -8.11
N VAL A 104 -3.16 17.79 -7.79
CA VAL A 104 -1.86 17.12 -7.64
C VAL A 104 -1.86 16.09 -6.49
N ALA A 105 -2.56 16.37 -5.39
CA ALA A 105 -2.65 15.45 -4.27
C ALA A 105 -3.43 14.17 -4.58
N ILE A 106 -4.53 14.30 -5.33
CA ILE A 106 -5.49 13.20 -5.54
C ILE A 106 -5.27 12.48 -6.88
N TYR A 107 -5.07 13.24 -7.95
CA TYR A 107 -5.07 12.77 -9.34
C TYR A 107 -3.68 12.93 -9.94
N ASN A 108 -2.82 11.93 -9.72
CA ASN A 108 -1.46 11.89 -10.24
C ASN A 108 -1.08 10.44 -10.62
N PRO A 109 -0.05 10.24 -11.47
CA PRO A 109 0.33 8.91 -11.96
C PRO A 109 0.65 7.91 -10.84
N PHE A 110 1.36 8.34 -9.80
CA PHE A 110 1.69 7.47 -8.66
C PHE A 110 0.44 6.83 -8.07
N VAL A 111 -0.60 7.62 -7.81
CA VAL A 111 -1.87 7.15 -7.24
C VAL A 111 -2.55 6.16 -8.18
N VAL A 112 -2.64 6.48 -9.47
CA VAL A 112 -3.34 5.63 -10.44
C VAL A 112 -2.61 4.31 -10.64
N GLU A 113 -1.29 4.34 -10.82
CA GLU A 113 -0.48 3.13 -10.94
C GLU A 113 -0.58 2.26 -9.67
N ARG A 114 -0.61 2.87 -8.46
CA ARG A 114 -0.84 2.12 -7.22
C ARG A 114 -2.23 1.49 -7.15
N LEU A 115 -3.28 2.21 -7.59
CA LEU A 115 -4.64 1.66 -7.65
C LEU A 115 -4.70 0.46 -8.61
N LEU A 116 -4.10 0.59 -9.80
CA LEU A 116 -4.06 -0.48 -10.81
C LEU A 116 -3.20 -1.67 -10.37
N GLN A 117 -2.17 -1.47 -9.56
CA GLN A 117 -1.41 -2.57 -8.96
C GLN A 117 -2.15 -3.26 -7.80
N GLY A 118 -3.18 -2.61 -7.24
CA GLY A 118 -3.88 -3.12 -6.07
C GLY A 118 -3.30 -2.64 -4.72
N HIS A 119 -2.42 -1.64 -4.72
CA HIS A 119 -1.80 -1.06 -3.52
C HIS A 119 -2.68 0.00 -2.84
N TRP A 120 -3.95 -0.33 -2.57
CA TRP A 120 -4.95 0.63 -2.08
C TRP A 120 -4.57 1.34 -0.76
N SER A 121 -3.93 0.63 0.16
CA SER A 121 -3.50 1.17 1.44
C SER A 121 -2.29 2.11 1.30
N LEU A 122 -1.43 1.92 0.29
CA LEU A 122 -0.41 2.91 -0.07
C LEU A 122 -1.02 4.16 -0.70
N VAL A 123 -2.09 4.02 -1.48
CA VAL A 123 -2.85 5.18 -1.99
C VAL A 123 -3.41 6.00 -0.83
N MET A 124 -4.01 5.34 0.17
CA MET A 124 -4.43 6.02 1.39
C MET A 124 -3.27 6.75 2.07
N ALA A 125 -2.13 6.07 2.25
CA ALA A 125 -0.96 6.67 2.89
C ALA A 125 -0.51 7.94 2.16
N VAL A 126 -0.44 7.89 0.82
CA VAL A 126 -0.10 9.04 -0.03
C VAL A 126 -1.11 10.17 0.11
N TRP A 127 -2.40 9.89 -0.02
CA TRP A 127 -3.45 10.91 0.12
C TRP A 127 -3.42 11.57 1.49
N LEU A 128 -3.03 10.86 2.54
CA LEU A 128 -2.92 11.41 3.89
C LEU A 128 -1.67 12.28 4.12
N LEU A 129 -0.62 12.22 3.29
CA LEU A 129 0.61 13.00 3.54
C LEU A 129 0.40 14.54 3.55
N PRO A 130 -0.38 15.15 2.63
CA PRO A 130 -0.74 16.56 2.71
C PRO A 130 -1.48 16.90 4.02
N LEU A 131 -2.32 16.00 4.52
CA LEU A 131 -3.01 16.16 5.80
C LEU A 131 -2.02 16.15 6.98
N VAL A 132 -1.05 15.22 6.97
CA VAL A 132 0.03 15.18 7.97
C VAL A 132 0.79 16.50 8.02
N VAL A 133 1.11 17.11 6.87
CA VAL A 133 1.81 18.42 6.81
C VAL A 133 0.91 19.57 7.24
N ALA A 134 -0.37 19.56 6.87
CA ALA A 134 -1.34 20.58 7.25
C ALA A 134 -1.56 20.60 8.78
N LEU A 135 -1.52 19.43 9.41
CA LEU A 135 -1.72 19.24 10.85
C LEU A 135 -0.46 19.46 11.70
N ARG A 136 0.66 19.95 11.14
CA ARG A 136 1.93 20.17 11.88
C ARG A 136 1.84 21.01 13.16
N ARG A 137 0.79 21.83 13.30
CA ARG A 137 0.50 22.64 14.50
C ARG A 137 -0.49 21.96 15.47
N HIS A 138 -1.05 20.82 15.09
CA HIS A 138 -2.02 20.02 15.83
C HIS A 138 -1.48 18.59 16.01
N PRO A 139 -0.45 18.39 16.86
CA PRO A 139 0.35 17.17 16.89
C PRO A 139 -0.46 15.89 17.17
N ARG A 140 -1.55 15.96 17.94
CA ARG A 140 -2.43 14.80 18.17
C ARG A 140 -3.12 14.34 16.89
N TRP A 141 -3.75 15.26 16.17
CA TRP A 141 -4.40 14.99 14.90
C TRP A 141 -3.37 14.62 13.82
N GLN A 142 -2.19 15.22 13.85
CA GLN A 142 -1.09 14.82 12.97
C GLN A 142 -0.71 13.36 13.18
N VAL A 143 -0.57 12.92 14.44
CA VAL A 143 -0.30 11.51 14.76
C VAL A 143 -1.44 10.60 14.32
N VAL A 144 -2.71 11.02 14.44
CA VAL A 144 -3.85 10.24 13.90
C VAL A 144 -3.73 10.08 12.38
N ALA A 145 -3.33 11.11 11.64
CA ALA A 145 -3.10 11.01 10.20
C ALA A 145 -1.91 10.09 9.85
N ILE A 146 -0.81 10.14 10.63
CA ILE A 146 0.34 9.24 10.48
C ILE A 146 -0.07 7.79 10.78
N TRP A 147 -0.85 7.57 11.85
CA TRP A 147 -1.39 6.28 12.22
C TRP A 147 -2.23 5.69 11.09
N ALA A 148 -3.19 6.46 10.54
CA ALA A 148 -4.01 5.98 9.43
C ALA A 148 -3.17 5.65 8.18
N ALA A 149 -2.10 6.41 7.91
CA ALA A 149 -1.15 6.12 6.84
C ALA A 149 -0.23 4.91 7.13
N SER A 150 -0.15 4.45 8.38
CA SER A 150 0.71 3.35 8.82
C SER A 150 0.11 1.96 8.69
N LEU A 151 -1.04 1.85 7.99
CA LEU A 151 -1.66 0.56 7.69
C LEU A 151 -0.72 -0.36 6.89
N THR A 152 0.24 0.22 6.15
CA THR A 152 1.35 -0.51 5.52
C THR A 152 2.70 -0.07 6.07
N PRO A 153 3.73 -0.93 6.06
CA PRO A 153 5.07 -0.57 6.53
C PRO A 153 5.67 0.63 5.79
N THR A 154 5.59 0.67 4.45
CA THR A 154 6.11 1.81 3.68
C THR A 154 5.35 3.10 4.00
N GLY A 155 4.02 3.05 4.09
CA GLY A 155 3.20 4.18 4.51
C GLY A 155 3.57 4.67 5.91
N ALA A 156 3.81 3.75 6.84
CA ALA A 156 4.22 4.04 8.21
C ALA A 156 5.54 4.80 8.26
N VAL A 157 6.54 4.37 7.47
CA VAL A 157 7.85 5.02 7.42
C VAL A 157 7.76 6.40 6.78
N VAL A 158 7.14 6.51 5.60
CA VAL A 158 7.05 7.77 4.86
C VAL A 158 6.23 8.82 5.62
N ALA A 159 5.10 8.42 6.21
CA ALA A 159 4.27 9.32 7.00
C ALA A 159 4.98 9.76 8.29
N ALA A 160 5.71 8.86 8.96
CA ALA A 160 6.51 9.21 10.14
C ALA A 160 7.63 10.21 9.80
N VAL A 161 8.42 9.96 8.74
CA VAL A 161 9.49 10.86 8.30
C VAL A 161 8.92 12.24 7.95
N THR A 162 7.86 12.29 7.13
CA THR A 162 7.18 13.53 6.74
C THR A 162 6.59 14.26 7.96
N GLY A 163 5.98 13.50 8.88
CA GLY A 163 5.38 13.99 10.11
C GLY A 163 6.41 14.59 11.05
N VAL A 164 7.48 13.88 11.36
CA VAL A 164 8.57 14.33 12.25
C VAL A 164 9.31 15.52 11.66
N ALA A 165 9.56 15.50 10.35
CA ALA A 165 10.17 16.61 9.62
C ALA A 165 9.38 17.92 9.75
N SER A 166 8.04 17.83 9.69
CA SER A 166 7.15 18.99 9.75
C SER A 166 6.66 19.35 11.17
N SER A 167 6.70 18.41 12.11
CA SER A 167 6.08 18.52 13.44
C SER A 167 6.72 19.59 14.34
N LYS A 168 5.87 20.27 15.11
CA LYS A 168 6.29 21.15 16.22
C LYS A 168 6.58 20.39 17.53
N ARG A 169 6.20 19.12 17.64
CA ARG A 169 6.48 18.25 18.81
C ARG A 169 7.16 16.96 18.37
N LYS A 170 8.38 17.09 17.81
CA LYS A 170 9.13 15.98 17.21
C LYS A 170 9.17 14.73 18.08
N ARG A 171 9.58 14.84 19.36
CA ARG A 171 9.64 13.68 20.29
C ARG A 171 8.32 12.92 20.40
N PHE A 172 7.21 13.64 20.54
CA PHE A 172 5.88 13.05 20.64
C PHE A 172 5.46 12.37 19.33
N THR A 173 5.65 13.06 18.20
CA THR A 173 5.37 12.49 16.88
C THR A 173 6.22 11.26 16.60
N THR A 174 7.51 11.29 16.91
CA THR A 174 8.43 10.15 16.75
C THR A 174 7.99 8.96 17.59
N LEU A 175 7.70 9.16 18.88
CA LEU A 175 7.29 8.06 19.76
C LEU A 175 6.00 7.41 19.27
N CYS A 176 4.96 8.19 18.95
CA CYS A 176 3.71 7.63 18.48
C CYS A 176 3.83 6.99 17.09
N SER A 177 4.70 7.51 16.22
CA SER A 177 4.98 6.86 14.93
C SER A 177 5.65 5.51 15.14
N PHE A 178 6.63 5.42 16.03
CA PHE A 178 7.28 4.15 16.35
C PHE A 178 6.29 3.11 16.91
N LEU A 179 5.37 3.54 17.79
CA LEU A 179 4.30 2.67 18.28
C LEU A 179 3.41 2.12 17.16
N SER A 180 3.17 2.90 16.11
CA SER A 180 2.36 2.45 14.97
C SER A 180 3.13 1.51 14.03
N TRP A 181 4.45 1.34 14.20
CA TRP A 181 5.27 0.41 13.42
C TRP A 181 5.33 -0.99 14.03
N LEU A 182 5.06 -1.12 15.34
CA LEU A 182 5.24 -2.37 16.06
C LEU A 182 4.59 -3.60 15.40
N PRO A 183 3.38 -3.53 14.80
CA PRO A 183 2.72 -4.70 14.21
C PRO A 183 3.48 -5.34 13.06
N TRP A 184 4.26 -4.57 12.29
CA TRP A 184 5.06 -5.11 11.19
C TRP A 184 6.54 -5.26 11.58
N LEU A 185 7.04 -4.35 12.42
CA LEU A 185 8.44 -4.29 12.81
C LEU A 185 8.82 -5.50 13.68
N ILE A 186 8.00 -5.86 14.66
CA ILE A 186 8.31 -6.98 15.56
C ILE A 186 8.38 -8.30 14.78
N PRO A 187 7.38 -8.68 13.96
CA PRO A 187 7.52 -9.88 13.15
C PRO A 187 8.70 -9.82 12.18
N ALA A 188 8.98 -8.66 11.56
CA ALA A 188 10.11 -8.50 10.65
C ALA A 188 11.48 -8.71 11.33
N LEU A 189 11.61 -8.32 12.61
CA LEU A 189 12.84 -8.54 13.39
C LEU A 189 13.04 -10.00 13.81
N LEU A 190 11.96 -10.79 13.83
CA LEU A 190 11.96 -12.20 14.22
C LEU A 190 12.06 -13.13 13.01
N ALA A 191 11.77 -12.64 11.81
CA ALA A 191 11.84 -13.38 10.56
C ALA A 191 13.28 -13.44 10.03
N THR A 192 13.58 -14.51 9.28
CA THR A 192 14.83 -14.60 8.53
C THR A 192 14.79 -13.65 7.33
N PRO A 193 15.85 -12.86 7.07
CA PRO A 193 15.89 -11.98 5.92
C PRO A 193 15.85 -12.78 4.62
N THR A 194 14.83 -12.54 3.79
CA THR A 194 14.77 -13.03 2.42
C THR A 194 14.77 -11.82 1.49
N SER A 195 15.68 -11.82 0.51
CA SER A 195 15.71 -10.79 -0.53
C SER A 195 16.19 -11.39 -1.84
N GLY A 196 15.41 -11.16 -2.90
CA GLY A 196 15.74 -11.52 -4.27
C GLY A 196 15.18 -10.49 -5.25
N GLY A 197 15.77 -10.44 -6.45
CA GLY A 197 15.25 -9.68 -7.58
C GLY A 197 15.12 -8.16 -7.40
N ALA A 198 16.03 -7.52 -6.67
CA ALA A 198 15.96 -6.08 -6.37
C ALA A 198 15.76 -5.19 -7.61
N LEU A 199 16.44 -5.50 -8.71
CA LEU A 199 16.35 -4.70 -9.95
C LEU A 199 15.06 -4.93 -10.74
N THR A 200 14.38 -6.06 -10.54
CA THR A 200 13.07 -6.35 -11.17
C THR A 200 12.00 -5.36 -10.72
N PHE A 201 12.12 -4.82 -9.52
CA PHE A 201 11.21 -3.84 -8.93
C PHE A 201 11.73 -2.39 -9.03
N ALA A 202 12.77 -2.16 -9.84
CA ALA A 202 13.29 -0.83 -10.12
C ALA A 202 12.22 0.05 -10.79
N ILE A 203 12.39 1.36 -10.68
CA ILE A 203 11.57 2.32 -11.42
C ILE A 203 11.64 1.99 -12.92
N ARG A 204 10.47 1.81 -13.53
CA ARG A 204 10.37 1.59 -14.98
C ARG A 204 10.51 2.92 -15.70
N SER A 205 11.31 2.96 -16.76
CA SER A 205 11.38 4.12 -17.64
C SER A 205 10.21 4.12 -18.63
N GLU A 206 9.60 5.28 -18.84
CA GLU A 206 8.59 5.50 -19.87
C GLU A 206 9.25 5.99 -21.17
N THR A 207 8.78 5.48 -22.30
CA THR A 207 9.40 5.62 -23.63
C THR A 207 9.78 7.07 -23.99
N TYR A 208 8.90 8.03 -23.73
CA TYR A 208 9.08 9.44 -24.13
C TYR A 208 9.58 10.35 -23.00
N ALA A 209 9.75 9.84 -21.79
CA ALA A 209 10.15 10.63 -20.62
C ALA A 209 11.53 10.22 -20.07
N GLY A 210 12.00 9.00 -20.37
CA GLY A 210 13.18 8.42 -19.73
C GLY A 210 12.98 8.22 -18.22
N THR A 211 13.95 7.63 -17.54
CA THR A 211 13.87 7.37 -16.08
C THR A 211 13.64 8.64 -15.27
N LEU A 212 14.39 9.71 -15.57
CA LEU A 212 14.28 10.98 -14.85
C LEU A 212 12.92 11.66 -15.07
N GLY A 213 12.46 11.76 -16.32
CA GLY A 213 11.17 12.37 -16.63
C GLY A 213 10.00 11.57 -16.05
N THR A 214 10.12 10.23 -16.05
CA THR A 214 9.15 9.34 -15.40
C THR A 214 9.04 9.64 -13.91
N ALA A 215 10.18 9.74 -13.21
CA ALA A 215 10.21 10.09 -11.79
C ALA A 215 9.60 11.48 -11.54
N LEU A 216 9.95 12.50 -12.35
CA LEU A 216 9.36 13.84 -12.26
C LEU A 216 7.85 13.87 -12.54
N GLY A 217 7.36 12.96 -13.38
CA GLY A 217 5.92 12.74 -13.59
C GLY A 217 5.25 11.96 -12.46
N LEU A 218 6.00 11.50 -11.44
CA LEU A 218 5.54 10.60 -10.38
C LEU A 218 5.05 9.23 -10.88
N GLY A 219 5.47 8.79 -12.07
CA GLY A 219 5.13 7.46 -12.60
C GLY A 219 6.25 6.44 -12.40
N GLY A 220 6.16 5.34 -13.13
CA GLY A 220 7.26 4.37 -13.27
C GLY A 220 7.10 3.12 -12.41
N ILE A 221 5.87 2.66 -12.19
CA ILE A 221 5.64 1.32 -11.65
C ILE A 221 6.33 0.25 -12.50
N TRP A 222 6.96 -0.72 -11.82
CA TRP A 222 7.69 -1.81 -12.46
C TRP A 222 6.78 -2.70 -13.32
N ASN A 223 5.54 -2.94 -12.87
CA ASN A 223 4.56 -3.76 -13.57
C ASN A 223 3.91 -2.98 -14.72
N ALA A 224 4.27 -3.32 -15.95
CA ALA A 224 3.72 -2.68 -17.15
C ALA A 224 2.18 -2.77 -17.25
N GLY A 225 1.56 -3.83 -16.71
CA GLY A 225 0.10 -3.97 -16.72
C GLY A 225 -0.62 -2.95 -15.83
N ALA A 226 0.08 -2.28 -14.92
CA ALA A 226 -0.47 -1.25 -14.04
C ALA A 226 -0.17 0.18 -14.55
N VAL A 227 0.40 0.32 -15.75
CA VAL A 227 0.69 1.63 -16.36
C VAL A 227 -0.50 2.04 -17.23
N PRO A 228 -1.07 3.25 -17.03
CA PRO A 228 -2.13 3.77 -17.90
C PRO A 228 -1.69 3.85 -19.37
N ALA A 229 -2.57 3.46 -20.30
CA ALA A 229 -2.27 3.41 -21.73
C ALA A 229 -1.77 4.76 -22.30
N SER A 230 -2.32 5.88 -21.83
CA SER A 230 -1.89 7.24 -22.20
C SER A 230 -0.41 7.49 -21.93
N ARG A 231 0.17 6.89 -20.89
CA ARG A 231 1.57 7.14 -20.55
C ARG A 231 2.54 6.52 -21.55
N GLU A 232 2.16 5.38 -22.12
CA GLU A 232 2.84 4.77 -23.26
C GLU A 232 2.73 5.60 -24.55
N LEU A 233 1.73 6.50 -24.64
CA LEU A 233 1.53 7.41 -25.78
C LEU A 233 2.25 8.76 -25.61
N GLY A 234 3.07 8.92 -24.57
CA GLY A 234 3.88 10.12 -24.35
C GLY A 234 3.25 11.20 -23.48
N PHE A 235 2.07 10.95 -22.90
CA PHE A 235 1.44 11.89 -21.95
C PHE A 235 2.28 12.10 -20.67
N ALA A 236 3.28 11.25 -20.44
CA ALA A 236 4.30 11.45 -19.41
C ALA A 236 5.03 12.80 -19.50
N VAL A 237 5.19 13.35 -20.70
CA VAL A 237 5.82 14.66 -20.93
C VAL A 237 5.03 15.79 -20.24
N ALA A 238 3.70 15.67 -20.14
CA ALA A 238 2.89 16.66 -19.40
C ALA A 238 3.28 16.74 -17.92
N GLY A 239 3.81 15.66 -17.34
CA GLY A 239 4.33 15.62 -15.98
C GLY A 239 5.62 16.38 -15.79
N ILE A 240 6.51 16.28 -16.76
CA ILE A 240 7.77 17.05 -16.80
C ILE A 240 7.44 18.54 -16.88
N LEU A 241 6.53 18.93 -17.77
CA LEU A 241 6.07 20.31 -17.92
C LEU A 241 5.35 20.81 -16.66
N LEU A 242 4.50 19.97 -16.05
CA LEU A 242 3.88 20.27 -14.77
C LEU A 242 4.93 20.55 -13.72
N PHE A 243 5.91 19.66 -13.53
CA PHE A 243 6.95 19.81 -12.53
C PHE A 243 7.71 21.14 -12.70
N ALA A 244 8.09 21.49 -13.94
CA ALA A 244 8.74 22.77 -14.24
C ALA A 244 7.90 23.97 -13.77
N ILE A 245 6.59 23.93 -13.98
CA ILE A 245 5.66 24.96 -13.51
C ILE A 245 5.54 24.96 -11.98
N LEU A 246 5.50 23.79 -11.34
CA LEU A 246 5.41 23.67 -9.88
C LEU A 246 6.59 24.37 -9.19
N LEU A 247 7.77 24.41 -9.80
CA LEU A 247 8.93 25.15 -9.26
C LEU A 247 8.65 26.65 -9.05
N ALA A 248 7.71 27.25 -9.79
CA ALA A 248 7.29 28.64 -9.54
C ALA A 248 6.65 28.84 -8.16
N GLY A 249 6.16 27.76 -7.54
CA GLY A 249 5.62 27.72 -6.19
C GLY A 249 6.65 27.47 -5.08
N PHE A 250 7.96 27.45 -5.39
CA PHE A 250 9.03 27.08 -4.46
C PHE A 250 8.98 27.82 -3.12
N LYS A 251 8.66 29.12 -3.12
CA LYS A 251 8.56 29.93 -1.89
C LYS A 251 7.49 29.43 -0.91
N ASN A 252 6.50 28.66 -1.37
CA ASN A 252 5.47 28.06 -0.54
C ASN A 252 5.88 26.68 0.02
N CYS A 253 6.94 26.08 -0.50
CA CYS A 253 7.43 24.77 -0.08
C CYS A 253 8.42 24.90 1.08
N PRO A 254 8.15 24.28 2.24
CA PRO A 254 9.14 24.17 3.30
C PRO A 254 10.39 23.42 2.80
N TRP A 255 11.58 23.96 3.05
CA TRP A 255 12.84 23.39 2.59
C TRP A 255 13.04 21.92 3.00
N VAL A 256 12.54 21.53 4.19
CA VAL A 256 12.65 20.15 4.68
C VAL A 256 11.86 19.20 3.76
N LEU A 257 10.69 19.62 3.26
CA LEU A 257 9.91 18.80 2.33
C LEU A 257 10.59 18.74 0.96
N ALA A 258 11.21 19.84 0.51
CA ALA A 258 12.03 19.82 -0.70
C ALA A 258 13.22 18.85 -0.57
N LEU A 259 13.88 18.80 0.59
CA LEU A 259 14.94 17.83 0.86
C LEU A 259 14.42 16.39 0.83
N LEU A 260 13.27 16.12 1.47
CA LEU A 260 12.63 14.80 1.40
C LEU A 260 12.26 14.41 -0.04
N ALA A 261 11.82 15.37 -0.86
CA ALA A 261 11.56 15.12 -2.28
C ALA A 261 12.83 14.72 -3.03
N VAL A 262 13.96 15.43 -2.80
CA VAL A 262 15.25 15.05 -3.39
C VAL A 262 15.67 13.65 -2.95
N VAL A 263 15.55 13.32 -1.67
CA VAL A 263 15.84 11.96 -1.16
C VAL A 263 14.94 10.93 -1.81
N GLY A 264 13.64 11.21 -1.96
CA GLY A 264 12.69 10.36 -2.66
C GLY A 264 13.06 10.11 -4.11
N PHE A 265 13.44 11.16 -4.84
CA PHE A 265 13.90 11.04 -6.22
C PHE A 265 15.18 10.21 -6.33
N MET A 266 16.20 10.52 -5.52
CA MET A 266 17.46 9.79 -5.51
C MET A 266 17.27 8.31 -5.18
N GLY A 267 16.38 8.00 -4.23
CA GLY A 267 16.03 6.62 -3.91
C GLY A 267 15.30 5.92 -5.05
N ALA A 268 14.35 6.58 -5.70
CA ALA A 268 13.59 6.01 -6.81
C ALA A 268 14.46 5.71 -8.04
N ILE A 269 15.38 6.62 -8.41
CA ILE A 269 16.28 6.44 -9.56
C ILE A 269 17.57 5.70 -9.20
N GLY A 270 17.82 5.43 -7.92
CA GLY A 270 19.01 4.76 -7.41
C GLY A 270 19.35 3.44 -8.11
N PRO A 271 18.38 2.53 -8.36
CA PRO A 271 18.64 1.29 -9.11
C PRO A 271 19.14 1.54 -10.53
N TRP A 272 18.68 2.63 -11.18
CA TRP A 272 19.12 3.01 -12.53
C TRP A 272 20.50 3.66 -12.52
N LEU A 273 20.82 4.49 -11.52
CA LEU A 273 22.12 5.16 -11.40
C LEU A 273 23.24 4.24 -10.91
N MET A 274 22.95 3.40 -9.91
CA MET A 274 23.93 2.59 -9.20
C MET A 274 23.37 1.18 -8.89
N PRO A 275 23.10 0.36 -9.92
CA PRO A 275 22.40 -0.93 -9.77
C PRO A 275 23.11 -1.88 -8.80
N ASN A 276 24.44 -1.96 -8.84
CA ASN A 276 25.21 -2.84 -7.97
C ASN A 276 25.12 -2.42 -6.49
N LEU A 277 25.20 -1.11 -6.22
CA LEU A 277 25.06 -0.58 -4.86
C LEU A 277 23.63 -0.78 -4.34
N PHE A 278 22.63 -0.59 -5.20
CA PHE A 278 21.24 -0.83 -4.84
C PHE A 278 21.01 -2.30 -4.47
N THR A 279 21.41 -3.23 -5.33
CA THR A 279 21.29 -4.68 -5.08
C THR A 279 22.01 -5.08 -3.80
N TRP A 280 23.24 -4.59 -3.58
CA TRP A 280 23.98 -4.82 -2.34
C TRP A 280 23.23 -4.28 -1.11
N THR A 281 22.67 -3.08 -1.21
CA THR A 281 21.93 -2.45 -0.11
C THR A 281 20.69 -3.28 0.25
N ILE A 282 19.92 -3.70 -0.74
CA ILE A 282 18.72 -4.53 -0.54
C ILE A 282 19.09 -5.89 0.07
N ALA A 283 20.21 -6.48 -0.33
CA ALA A 283 20.66 -7.79 0.14
C ALA A 283 21.21 -7.78 1.57
N TYR A 284 21.95 -6.73 1.94
CA TYR A 284 22.76 -6.76 3.17
C TYR A 284 22.35 -5.73 4.23
N VAL A 285 21.59 -4.69 3.89
CA VAL A 285 21.16 -3.69 4.88
C VAL A 285 19.79 -4.09 5.45
N PRO A 286 19.69 -4.38 6.77
CA PRO A 286 18.44 -4.76 7.39
C PRO A 286 17.35 -3.71 7.15
N GLY A 287 16.17 -4.17 6.72
CA GLY A 287 15.03 -3.30 6.43
C GLY A 287 15.09 -2.58 5.08
N ALA A 288 16.22 -2.60 4.35
CA ALA A 288 16.31 -1.96 3.03
C ALA A 288 15.41 -2.65 1.99
N ALA A 289 15.18 -3.96 2.12
CA ALA A 289 14.27 -4.72 1.26
C ALA A 289 12.83 -4.16 1.22
N LEU A 290 12.40 -3.41 2.25
CA LEU A 290 11.13 -2.69 2.24
C LEU A 290 11.03 -1.69 1.06
N PHE A 291 12.17 -1.18 0.61
CA PHE A 291 12.32 -0.20 -0.47
C PHE A 291 12.86 -0.82 -1.76
N ARG A 292 12.80 -2.16 -1.91
CA ARG A 292 13.14 -2.84 -3.17
C ARG A 292 12.33 -2.29 -4.35
N ASP A 293 11.06 -1.96 -4.10
CA ASP A 293 10.18 -1.23 -5.02
C ASP A 293 10.56 0.25 -4.99
N SER A 294 11.69 0.59 -5.60
CA SER A 294 12.31 1.92 -5.52
C SER A 294 11.36 3.09 -5.80
N GLN A 295 10.44 2.96 -6.76
CA GLN A 295 9.46 4.01 -7.06
C GLN A 295 8.56 4.37 -5.87
N LYS A 296 8.38 3.50 -4.86
CA LYS A 296 7.61 3.84 -3.64
C LYS A 296 8.24 5.02 -2.90
N LEU A 297 9.54 5.27 -3.09
CA LEU A 297 10.23 6.41 -2.49
C LEU A 297 9.78 7.75 -3.06
N LEU A 298 9.12 7.78 -4.24
CA LEU A 298 8.47 8.98 -4.77
C LEU A 298 7.37 9.51 -3.84
N MET A 299 6.83 8.69 -2.94
CA MET A 299 5.90 9.16 -1.89
C MET A 299 6.49 10.31 -1.05
N LEU A 300 7.82 10.34 -0.85
CA LEU A 300 8.50 11.43 -0.12
C LEU A 300 8.47 12.77 -0.88
N ALA A 301 8.30 12.76 -2.20
CA ALA A 301 8.20 13.95 -3.03
C ALA A 301 6.79 14.57 -3.05
N ILE A 302 5.75 13.76 -2.83
CA ILE A 302 4.35 14.19 -2.95
C ILE A 302 4.00 15.38 -2.03
N PRO A 303 4.41 15.43 -0.75
CA PRO A 303 4.15 16.61 0.09
C PRO A 303 4.76 17.90 -0.47
N ALA A 304 5.95 17.81 -1.06
CA ALA A 304 6.60 18.96 -1.70
C ALA A 304 5.83 19.36 -2.96
N TYR A 305 5.41 18.42 -3.80
CA TYR A 305 4.61 18.68 -5.00
C TYR A 305 3.32 19.42 -4.66
N VAL A 306 2.61 18.99 -3.62
CA VAL A 306 1.37 19.64 -3.19
C VAL A 306 1.64 21.04 -2.60
N CYS A 307 2.73 21.21 -1.83
CA CYS A 307 3.14 22.53 -1.35
C CYS A 307 3.55 23.49 -2.48
N LEU A 308 4.29 23.01 -3.47
CA LEU A 308 4.67 23.74 -4.67
C LEU A 308 3.42 24.16 -5.45
N ALA A 309 2.55 23.20 -5.76
CA ALA A 309 1.24 23.41 -6.40
C ALA A 309 0.42 24.49 -5.69
N ALA A 310 0.33 24.43 -4.36
CA ALA A 310 -0.43 25.39 -3.59
C ALA A 310 0.13 26.83 -3.68
N GLY A 311 1.40 27.00 -4.04
CA GLY A 311 2.09 28.28 -4.20
C GLY A 311 2.10 28.86 -5.61
N VAL A 312 1.76 28.09 -6.65
CA VAL A 312 1.75 28.56 -8.05
C VAL A 312 0.68 29.63 -8.22
N LYS A 313 1.01 30.79 -8.77
CA LYS A 313 0.07 31.91 -8.95
C LYS A 313 -0.79 31.75 -10.21
N SER A 314 -1.96 32.40 -10.24
CA SER A 314 -2.78 32.54 -11.44
C SER A 314 -2.09 33.46 -12.47
N PRO A 315 -2.24 33.22 -13.79
CA PRO A 315 -3.04 32.17 -14.44
C PRO A 315 -2.35 30.80 -14.52
N LEU A 316 -1.06 30.72 -14.21
CA LEU A 316 -0.24 29.51 -14.36
C LEU A 316 -0.76 28.30 -13.57
N SER A 317 -1.43 28.54 -12.44
CA SER A 317 -2.08 27.48 -11.66
C SER A 317 -3.17 26.72 -12.42
N TRP A 318 -3.86 27.37 -13.37
CA TRP A 318 -4.87 26.71 -14.20
C TRP A 318 -4.24 25.87 -15.30
N VAL A 319 -3.18 26.36 -15.94
CA VAL A 319 -2.37 25.59 -16.90
C VAL A 319 -1.82 24.33 -16.24
N ALA A 320 -1.23 24.48 -15.05
CA ALA A 320 -0.75 23.35 -14.26
C ALA A 320 -1.86 22.37 -13.88
N THR A 321 -3.08 22.85 -13.63
CA THR A 321 -4.21 21.96 -13.32
C THR A 321 -4.58 21.14 -14.55
N GLY A 322 -4.60 21.76 -15.73
CA GLY A 322 -4.79 21.07 -17.01
C GLY A 322 -3.70 20.03 -17.27
N LEU A 323 -2.42 20.37 -17.06
CA LEU A 323 -1.30 19.44 -17.22
C LEU A 323 -1.37 18.27 -16.23
N ALA A 324 -1.79 18.50 -14.98
CA ALA A 324 -1.97 17.43 -14.00
C ALA A 324 -2.99 16.40 -14.45
N LEU A 325 -4.10 16.83 -15.06
CA LEU A 325 -5.11 15.94 -15.65
C LEU A 325 -4.59 15.28 -16.93
N LEU A 326 -3.90 16.04 -17.78
CA LEU A 326 -3.35 15.58 -19.06
C LEU A 326 -2.28 14.51 -18.89
N GLN A 327 -1.64 14.37 -17.73
CA GLN A 327 -0.66 13.29 -17.50
C GLN A 327 -1.25 11.88 -17.61
N ILE A 328 -2.55 11.75 -17.36
CA ILE A 328 -3.30 10.49 -17.22
C ILE A 328 -4.80 10.76 -17.51
N PRO A 329 -5.17 11.20 -18.73
CA PRO A 329 -6.54 11.58 -19.07
C PRO A 329 -7.49 10.37 -19.11
N ASP A 330 -6.94 9.19 -19.32
CA ASP A 330 -7.61 7.89 -19.39
C ASP A 330 -7.77 7.21 -18.03
N ALA A 331 -7.22 7.76 -16.93
CA ALA A 331 -7.28 7.12 -15.61
C ALA A 331 -8.68 6.64 -15.20
N PRO A 332 -9.79 7.38 -15.42
CA PRO A 332 -11.12 6.92 -15.01
C PRO A 332 -11.58 5.67 -15.77
N ARG A 333 -11.11 5.49 -17.00
CA ARG A 333 -11.34 4.27 -17.79
C ARG A 333 -10.41 3.15 -17.33
N GLU A 334 -9.12 3.43 -17.14
CA GLU A 334 -8.13 2.43 -16.74
C GLU A 334 -8.49 1.77 -15.41
N VAL A 335 -8.96 2.55 -14.42
CA VAL A 335 -9.38 1.99 -13.11
C VAL A 335 -10.60 1.08 -13.18
N SER A 336 -11.32 1.00 -14.31
CA SER A 336 -12.49 0.11 -14.47
C SER A 336 -12.17 -1.36 -14.16
N VAL A 337 -10.93 -1.80 -14.34
CA VAL A 337 -10.46 -3.16 -14.02
C VAL A 337 -10.50 -3.50 -12.52
N ILE A 338 -10.54 -2.47 -11.66
CA ILE A 338 -10.69 -2.59 -10.19
C ILE A 338 -12.13 -2.99 -9.84
N ARG A 339 -13.05 -3.04 -10.80
CA ARG A 339 -14.44 -3.46 -10.55
C ARG A 339 -14.43 -4.81 -9.80
N PRO A 340 -15.10 -4.86 -8.63
CA PRO A 340 -15.12 -6.05 -7.77
C PRO A 340 -15.66 -7.30 -8.49
N SER A 341 -15.24 -8.47 -8.02
CA SER A 341 -15.69 -9.79 -8.49
C SER A 341 -16.06 -10.70 -7.31
N SER A 342 -16.85 -11.74 -7.55
CA SER A 342 -17.39 -12.64 -6.50
C SER A 342 -17.11 -14.12 -6.74
N ALA A 343 -16.13 -14.44 -7.59
CA ALA A 343 -15.98 -15.78 -8.18
C ALA A 343 -15.49 -16.89 -7.22
N HIS A 344 -15.16 -16.60 -5.95
CA HIS A 344 -14.39 -17.52 -5.11
C HIS A 344 -15.03 -17.88 -3.74
N VAL A 345 -16.27 -17.47 -3.46
CA VAL A 345 -16.83 -17.55 -2.08
C VAL A 345 -17.23 -18.99 -1.67
N GLU A 346 -17.94 -19.73 -2.52
CA GLU A 346 -18.56 -21.01 -2.12
C GLU A 346 -17.55 -22.14 -1.82
N SER A 347 -16.43 -22.21 -2.54
CA SER A 347 -15.42 -23.26 -2.32
C SER A 347 -14.52 -23.01 -1.10
N VAL A 348 -14.55 -21.79 -0.56
CA VAL A 348 -13.71 -21.35 0.55
C VAL A 348 -14.38 -21.61 1.89
N GLU A 349 -15.69 -21.38 2.01
CA GLU A 349 -16.42 -21.56 3.26
C GLU A 349 -16.41 -23.02 3.74
N ALA A 350 -16.72 -23.96 2.86
CA ALA A 350 -16.68 -25.39 3.18
C ALA A 350 -15.28 -25.85 3.63
N LEU A 351 -14.22 -25.33 2.98
CA LEU A 351 -12.86 -25.65 3.35
C LEU A 351 -12.44 -24.99 4.67
N ALA A 352 -12.95 -23.78 4.97
CA ALA A 352 -12.74 -23.12 6.25
C ALA A 352 -13.36 -23.90 7.42
N GLU A 353 -14.57 -24.44 7.22
CA GLU A 353 -15.24 -25.30 8.21
C GLU A 353 -14.45 -26.58 8.48
N ILE A 354 -13.98 -27.27 7.43
CA ILE A 354 -13.15 -28.47 7.59
C ILE A 354 -11.85 -28.13 8.31
N ALA A 355 -11.21 -27.02 7.95
CA ALA A 355 -9.95 -26.63 8.57
C ALA A 355 -10.10 -26.26 10.05
N ASP A 356 -11.24 -25.70 10.47
CA ASP A 356 -11.50 -25.29 11.87
C ASP A 356 -10.34 -24.47 12.48
N GLY A 357 -9.82 -23.52 11.71
CA GLY A 357 -8.70 -22.66 12.11
C GLY A 357 -7.31 -23.31 12.05
N ARG A 358 -7.20 -24.57 11.60
CA ARG A 358 -5.92 -25.23 11.32
C ARG A 358 -5.30 -24.72 10.02
N ASP A 359 -3.98 -24.85 9.92
CA ASP A 359 -3.26 -24.44 8.71
C ASP A 359 -3.49 -25.44 7.57
N ILE A 360 -3.66 -24.92 6.36
CA ILE A 360 -4.02 -25.67 5.16
C ILE A 360 -2.85 -25.64 4.18
N LEU A 361 -2.36 -26.81 3.77
CA LEU A 361 -1.48 -26.95 2.62
C LEU A 361 -2.32 -27.30 1.39
N ILE A 362 -2.22 -26.50 0.33
CA ILE A 362 -2.90 -26.80 -0.93
C ILE A 362 -1.85 -27.15 -1.98
N ILE A 363 -1.89 -28.39 -2.44
CA ILE A 363 -0.92 -28.97 -3.37
C ILE A 363 -1.16 -28.42 -4.78
N GLY A 364 -0.06 -28.11 -5.47
CA GLY A 364 -0.10 -27.55 -6.83
C GLY A 364 -0.64 -26.12 -6.92
N GLN A 365 -1.01 -25.48 -5.80
CA GLN A 365 -1.48 -24.11 -5.80
C GLN A 365 -0.31 -23.13 -5.86
N GLY A 366 -0.31 -22.28 -6.90
CA GLY A 366 0.56 -21.12 -6.98
C GLY A 366 0.04 -19.96 -6.11
N PRO A 367 0.89 -18.97 -5.77
CA PRO A 367 0.48 -17.80 -4.99
C PRO A 367 -0.45 -16.85 -5.76
N LEU A 368 -0.53 -17.02 -7.08
CA LEU A 368 -1.38 -16.22 -7.97
C LEU A 368 -2.36 -17.13 -8.71
N VAL A 369 -3.60 -16.65 -8.84
CA VAL A 369 -4.62 -17.20 -9.74
C VAL A 369 -4.94 -16.19 -10.82
N THR A 370 -5.53 -16.66 -11.93
CA THR A 370 -5.88 -15.80 -13.06
C THR A 370 -7.38 -15.55 -13.05
N ARG A 371 -7.80 -14.28 -13.09
CA ARG A 371 -9.21 -13.90 -13.28
C ARG A 371 -9.70 -14.32 -14.67
N GLU A 372 -11.02 -14.29 -14.87
CA GLU A 372 -11.65 -14.56 -16.18
C GLU A 372 -11.11 -13.68 -17.33
N ASP A 373 -10.69 -12.46 -17.02
CA ASP A 373 -10.12 -11.50 -17.98
C ASP A 373 -8.60 -11.65 -18.19
N GLY A 374 -7.99 -12.71 -17.65
CA GLY A 374 -6.56 -13.00 -17.81
C GLY A 374 -5.64 -12.24 -16.87
N ILE A 375 -6.18 -11.41 -15.97
CA ILE A 375 -5.35 -10.63 -15.03
C ILE A 375 -4.95 -11.51 -13.84
N PRO A 376 -3.64 -11.62 -13.51
CA PRO A 376 -3.22 -12.34 -12.32
C PRO A 376 -3.63 -11.59 -11.05
N VAL A 377 -4.06 -12.32 -10.03
CA VAL A 377 -4.40 -11.82 -8.69
C VAL A 377 -3.81 -12.73 -7.63
N VAL A 378 -3.46 -12.18 -6.47
CA VAL A 378 -3.14 -12.97 -5.28
C VAL A 378 -4.33 -13.85 -4.95
N ASP A 379 -4.08 -15.15 -4.79
CA ASP A 379 -5.14 -16.14 -4.57
C ASP A 379 -5.98 -15.75 -3.33
N PRO A 380 -7.30 -15.50 -3.49
CA PRO A 380 -8.19 -15.12 -2.40
C PRO A 380 -8.19 -16.11 -1.23
N LYS A 381 -7.91 -17.40 -1.48
CA LYS A 381 -7.78 -18.41 -0.42
C LYS A 381 -6.72 -18.06 0.60
N THR A 382 -5.63 -17.40 0.19
CA THR A 382 -4.55 -16.97 1.11
C THR A 382 -5.00 -15.90 2.12
N LYS A 383 -6.14 -15.24 1.85
CA LYS A 383 -6.75 -14.22 2.73
C LYS A 383 -7.93 -14.76 3.51
N ALA A 384 -8.68 -15.69 2.94
CA ALA A 384 -9.84 -16.28 3.57
C ALA A 384 -9.52 -17.51 4.46
N LEU A 385 -8.34 -18.12 4.31
CA LEU A 385 -7.91 -19.32 5.03
C LEU A 385 -6.51 -19.15 5.61
N SER A 386 -6.14 -19.98 6.59
CA SER A 386 -4.77 -20.06 7.12
C SER A 386 -3.91 -20.95 6.23
N VAL A 387 -3.55 -20.46 5.03
CA VAL A 387 -2.80 -21.27 4.04
C VAL A 387 -1.31 -21.28 4.36
N VAL A 388 -0.65 -22.44 4.23
CA VAL A 388 0.82 -22.52 4.19
C VAL A 388 1.29 -21.93 2.86
N GLU A 389 1.93 -20.77 2.89
CA GLU A 389 2.18 -19.99 1.68
C GLU A 389 3.55 -20.30 1.08
N SER A 390 3.58 -20.58 -0.23
CA SER A 390 4.82 -20.65 -0.99
C SER A 390 5.50 -19.27 -1.04
N GLY A 391 4.78 -18.22 -1.44
CA GLY A 391 5.38 -16.89 -1.63
C GLY A 391 6.34 -16.78 -2.81
N GLU A 392 6.53 -17.86 -3.58
CA GLU A 392 7.38 -17.84 -4.77
C GLU A 392 6.86 -16.83 -5.78
N LEU A 393 7.71 -15.88 -6.19
CA LEU A 393 7.35 -14.92 -7.21
C LEU A 393 8.21 -15.15 -8.44
N ARG A 394 7.55 -15.36 -9.59
CA ARG A 394 8.21 -15.40 -10.89
C ARG A 394 7.89 -14.15 -11.67
N VAL A 395 8.92 -13.50 -12.18
CA VAL A 395 8.80 -12.39 -13.13
C VAL A 395 9.49 -12.81 -14.41
N ASP A 396 8.76 -12.78 -15.53
CA ASP A 396 9.24 -13.22 -16.84
C ASP A 396 9.87 -14.64 -16.82
N GLY A 397 9.28 -15.54 -16.03
CA GLY A 397 9.74 -16.93 -15.86
C GLY A 397 10.91 -17.12 -14.87
N ILE A 398 11.50 -16.05 -14.35
CA ILE A 398 12.63 -16.09 -13.42
C ILE A 398 12.13 -16.01 -11.98
N ILE A 399 12.55 -16.95 -11.13
CA ILE A 399 12.28 -16.92 -9.68
C ILE A 399 12.97 -15.70 -9.08
N THR A 400 12.15 -14.77 -8.62
CA THR A 400 12.52 -13.48 -8.04
C THR A 400 12.47 -13.53 -6.52
N ASP A 401 11.43 -14.17 -5.97
CA ASP A 401 11.33 -14.55 -4.55
C ASP A 401 11.26 -16.09 -4.49
N ALA A 402 12.12 -16.72 -3.68
CA ALA A 402 12.14 -18.17 -3.49
C ALA A 402 10.94 -18.63 -2.63
N PRO A 403 10.48 -19.88 -2.77
CA PRO A 403 9.42 -20.42 -1.94
C PRO A 403 9.84 -20.45 -0.46
N SER A 404 8.86 -20.33 0.44
CA SER A 404 9.08 -20.39 1.88
C SER A 404 9.58 -21.78 2.27
N GLN A 405 10.41 -21.81 3.31
CA GLN A 405 10.98 -23.05 3.82
C GLN A 405 9.89 -24.01 4.30
N ARG A 406 8.91 -23.51 5.07
CA ARG A 406 7.80 -24.32 5.59
C ARG A 406 6.98 -24.94 4.47
N TRP A 407 6.63 -24.17 3.43
CA TRP A 407 5.89 -24.70 2.28
C TRP A 407 6.69 -25.77 1.52
N THR A 408 8.00 -25.55 1.34
CA THR A 408 8.89 -26.49 0.66
C THR A 408 8.97 -27.82 1.43
N GLU A 409 9.21 -27.75 2.74
CA GLU A 409 9.27 -28.94 3.60
C GLU A 409 7.93 -29.67 3.68
N ALA A 410 6.81 -28.93 3.76
CA ALA A 410 5.48 -29.53 3.81
C ALA A 410 5.12 -30.23 2.49
N THR A 411 5.45 -29.62 1.35
CA THR A 411 5.22 -30.24 0.03
C THR A 411 6.07 -31.50 -0.15
N GLN A 412 7.31 -31.50 0.35
CA GLN A 412 8.17 -32.70 0.34
C GLN A 412 7.64 -33.81 1.25
N ALA A 413 7.18 -33.45 2.46
CA ALA A 413 6.58 -34.40 3.40
C ALA A 413 5.33 -35.05 2.81
N TRP A 414 4.45 -34.26 2.17
CA TRP A 414 3.28 -34.80 1.46
C TRP A 414 3.68 -35.77 0.35
N ALA A 415 4.66 -35.41 -0.49
CA ALA A 415 5.12 -36.27 -1.58
C ALA A 415 5.73 -37.59 -1.09
N ALA A 416 6.31 -37.60 0.13
CA ALA A 416 6.85 -38.79 0.78
C ALA A 416 5.81 -39.60 1.57
N GLY A 417 4.57 -39.10 1.71
CA GLY A 417 3.53 -39.71 2.55
C GLY A 417 3.78 -39.56 4.06
N ASP A 418 4.61 -38.60 4.47
CA ASP A 418 5.03 -38.38 5.86
C ASP A 418 4.06 -37.44 6.60
N ILE A 419 2.97 -38.02 7.10
CA ILE A 419 1.92 -37.29 7.83
C ILE A 419 2.44 -36.75 9.18
N GLU A 420 3.36 -37.47 9.83
CA GLU A 420 3.93 -37.07 11.11
C GLU A 420 4.77 -35.80 10.94
N ARG A 421 5.56 -35.71 9.86
CA ARG A 421 6.29 -34.48 9.53
C ARG A 421 5.37 -33.31 9.18
N LEU A 422 4.25 -33.54 8.50
CA LEU A 422 3.25 -32.50 8.24
C LEU A 422 2.65 -31.95 9.54
N GLU A 423 2.39 -32.83 10.51
CA GLU A 423 1.92 -32.46 11.84
C GLU A 423 2.95 -31.63 12.61
N GLU A 424 4.23 -32.02 12.57
CA GLU A 424 5.34 -31.24 13.16
C GLU A 424 5.48 -29.84 12.54
N LEU A 425 5.22 -29.73 11.23
CA LEU A 425 5.18 -28.46 10.50
C LEU A 425 3.90 -27.66 10.78
N GLY A 426 2.99 -28.20 11.58
CA GLY A 426 1.75 -27.55 11.98
C GLY A 426 0.68 -27.51 10.89
N VAL A 427 0.78 -28.36 9.86
CA VAL A 427 -0.18 -28.45 8.76
C VAL A 427 -1.33 -29.37 9.19
N GLY A 428 -2.53 -28.83 9.39
CA GLY A 428 -3.68 -29.60 9.89
C GLY A 428 -4.55 -30.20 8.78
N VAL A 429 -4.55 -29.59 7.60
CA VAL A 429 -5.31 -30.07 6.44
C VAL A 429 -4.45 -29.98 5.19
N VAL A 430 -4.48 -31.02 4.36
CA VAL A 430 -3.89 -31.05 3.03
C VAL A 430 -5.01 -31.20 2.00
N VAL A 431 -5.00 -30.32 1.00
CA VAL A 431 -5.90 -30.39 -0.16
C VAL A 431 -5.06 -30.73 -1.40
N ASP A 432 -5.35 -31.87 -2.00
CA ASP A 432 -4.69 -32.36 -3.22
C ASP A 432 -5.75 -32.77 -4.26
N GLY A 433 -5.99 -31.88 -5.22
CA GLY A 433 -7.13 -31.99 -6.13
C GLY A 433 -8.45 -32.00 -5.35
N ASP A 434 -9.24 -33.06 -5.54
CA ASP A 434 -10.52 -33.27 -4.84
C ASP A 434 -10.36 -34.03 -3.50
N THR A 435 -9.12 -34.40 -3.13
CA THR A 435 -8.85 -35.15 -1.91
C THR A 435 -8.49 -34.21 -0.78
N ILE A 436 -9.17 -34.37 0.36
CA ILE A 436 -8.86 -33.67 1.60
C ILE A 436 -8.33 -34.69 2.60
N THR A 437 -7.14 -34.43 3.13
CA THR A 437 -6.50 -35.26 4.16
C THR A 437 -6.26 -34.43 5.41
N GLU A 438 -6.75 -34.89 6.55
CA GLU A 438 -6.53 -34.25 7.85
C GLU A 438 -5.33 -34.87 8.57
N THR A 439 -4.60 -34.04 9.31
CA THR A 439 -3.54 -34.49 10.23
C THR A 439 -3.94 -34.23 11.68
N GLY A 440 -3.10 -34.62 12.64
CA GLY A 440 -3.29 -34.32 14.07
C GLY A 440 -2.97 -32.87 14.47
N ALA A 441 -2.48 -32.02 13.55
CA ALA A 441 -1.99 -30.70 13.92
C ALA A 441 -3.11 -29.76 14.40
N PRO A 442 -2.99 -29.15 15.60
CA PRO A 442 -3.98 -28.21 16.09
C PRO A 442 -3.86 -26.82 15.42
N PRO A 443 -4.86 -25.94 15.59
CA PRO A 443 -4.76 -24.53 15.22
C PRO A 443 -3.53 -23.84 15.83
N GLN A 444 -2.88 -22.97 15.07
CA GLN A 444 -1.61 -22.32 15.44
C GLN A 444 -1.79 -21.12 16.40
N HIS A 445 -2.45 -21.33 17.54
CA HIS A 445 -2.68 -20.31 18.58
C HIS A 445 -1.54 -20.23 19.62
N GLY A 446 -0.30 -20.15 19.13
CA GLY A 446 0.88 -19.98 19.97
C GLY A 446 1.13 -18.53 20.43
N TRP A 447 2.28 -18.28 21.05
CA TRP A 447 2.66 -16.93 21.50
C TRP A 447 2.73 -15.90 20.35
N LYS A 448 3.12 -16.32 19.14
CA LYS A 448 3.15 -15.46 17.93
C LYS A 448 1.75 -14.96 17.57
N TYR A 449 0.74 -15.83 17.65
CA TYR A 449 -0.64 -15.49 17.37
C TYR A 449 -1.15 -14.42 18.34
N TYR A 450 -1.05 -14.68 19.66
CA TYR A 450 -1.51 -13.72 20.67
C TYR A 450 -0.72 -12.41 20.65
N LEU A 451 0.59 -12.46 20.38
CA LEU A 451 1.40 -11.26 20.19
C LEU A 451 0.91 -10.46 18.97
N GLY A 452 0.69 -11.11 17.82
CA GLY A 452 0.18 -10.48 16.61
C GLY A 452 -1.19 -9.83 16.82
N VAL A 453 -2.12 -10.53 17.47
CA VAL A 453 -3.43 -9.98 17.85
C VAL A 453 -3.24 -8.77 18.77
N GLY A 454 -2.41 -8.89 19.81
CA GLY A 454 -2.13 -7.81 20.75
C GLY A 454 -1.54 -6.56 20.08
N LEU A 455 -0.61 -6.74 19.15
CA LEU A 455 -0.01 -5.65 18.37
C LEU A 455 -1.03 -4.97 17.45
N THR A 456 -1.89 -5.76 16.80
CA THR A 456 -2.95 -5.25 15.92
C THR A 456 -3.99 -4.47 16.71
N VAL A 457 -4.44 -5.00 17.85
CA VAL A 457 -5.37 -4.31 18.77
C VAL A 457 -4.73 -3.03 19.33
N LEU A 458 -3.45 -3.08 19.72
CA LEU A 458 -2.70 -1.89 20.15
C LEU A 458 -2.69 -0.81 19.07
N TRP A 459 -2.45 -1.21 17.81
CA TRP A 459 -2.50 -0.30 16.67
C TRP A 459 -3.89 0.31 16.51
N MET A 460 -4.97 -0.50 16.57
CA MET A 460 -6.36 0.00 16.48
C MET A 460 -6.72 0.96 17.62
N ALA A 461 -6.20 0.74 18.83
CA ALA A 461 -6.48 1.54 20.01
C ALA A 461 -5.67 2.85 20.08
N LEU A 462 -4.56 2.95 19.33
CA LEU A 462 -3.64 4.10 19.32
C LEU A 462 -4.34 5.47 19.16
N PRO A 463 -5.26 5.69 18.18
CA PRO A 463 -5.97 6.97 18.06
C PRO A 463 -6.89 7.28 19.25
N LEU A 464 -7.49 6.28 19.90
CA LEU A 464 -8.38 6.49 21.05
C LEU A 464 -7.60 7.10 22.22
N GLY A 465 -6.43 6.56 22.55
CA GLY A 465 -5.56 7.10 23.60
C GLY A 465 -5.08 8.53 23.33
N LEU A 466 -5.03 8.95 22.06
CA LEU A 466 -4.61 10.30 21.66
C LEU A 466 -5.75 11.32 21.75
N LEU A 467 -6.98 10.91 21.43
CA LEU A 467 -8.15 11.78 21.34
C LEU A 467 -8.90 11.92 22.68
N PHE A 468 -8.97 10.85 23.48
CA PHE A 468 -9.73 10.84 24.74
C PHE A 468 -8.93 11.33 25.96
N ARG A 469 -7.62 11.60 25.82
CA ARG A 469 -6.81 12.16 26.91
C ARG A 469 -7.17 13.64 27.12
N ARG A 470 -8.17 13.89 27.98
CA ARG A 470 -8.59 15.22 28.45
C ARG A 470 -7.35 16.04 28.84
N LYS A 471 -7.31 17.31 28.41
CA LYS A 471 -6.36 18.28 28.99
C LYS A 471 -6.69 18.36 30.48
N THR A 472 -5.82 17.85 31.34
CA THR A 472 -5.73 18.37 32.70
C THR A 472 -5.40 19.85 32.54
N LYS A 473 -6.37 20.71 32.85
CA LYS A 473 -6.12 22.14 33.00
C LYS A 473 -5.08 22.27 34.12
N LYS A 474 -3.87 22.69 33.79
CA LYS A 474 -2.96 23.30 34.75
C LYS A 474 -3.26 24.78 34.79
#